data_AF-A0A838P015-F1
#
_entry.id   AF-A0A838P015-F1
#
_cell.length_a   1.000
_cell.length_b   1.000
_cell.length_c   1.000
_cell.angle_alpha   90.00
_cell.angle_beta   90.00
_cell.angle_gamma   90.00
#
_symmetry.space_group_name_H-M   'P 1'
#
loop_
_entity.id
_entity.type
_entity.pdbx_description
1 polymer ?
#
loop_
_entity_poly.entity_id
_entity_poly.type
_entity_poly.pdbx_seq_one_letter_code
_entity_poly.pdbx_strand_id
1 'polypeptide(L)'
;ITIRMTGCPNGCARPYTADIAFVGRSLDLYNIYVGGGLAGDRLVDLYRADVRTPDLLAAVRPLLARWAAERWAGEGLGDFYQRLVGRIEPRAAVTGREEPTADLVQLQVSP
;
A
#
# COMPACT_ATOMS: atom_id res chain seq x y z
N ILE A 1 6.27 1.03 -11.13
CA ILE A 1 5.22 1.17 -10.09
C ILE A 1 3.89 0.81 -10.68
N THR A 2 3.09 0.04 -9.95
CA THR A 2 1.75 -0.43 -10.31
C THR A 2 0.75 0.11 -9.31
N ILE A 3 -0.31 0.74 -9.82
CA ILE A 3 -1.38 1.32 -9.00
C ILE A 3 -2.69 0.71 -9.47
N ARG A 4 -3.50 0.21 -8.53
CA ARG A 4 -4.81 -0.40 -8.84
C ARG A 4 -5.88 0.20 -7.94
N MET A 5 -7.08 0.36 -8.47
CA MET A 5 -8.23 0.88 -7.74
C MET A 5 -9.45 0.00 -7.98
N THR A 6 -10.24 -0.23 -6.94
CA THR A 6 -11.51 -0.97 -7.01
C THR A 6 -12.55 -0.30 -6.11
N GLY A 7 -13.82 -0.36 -6.49
CA GLY A 7 -14.93 0.21 -5.70
C GLY A 7 -15.36 -0.64 -4.50
N CYS A 8 -14.97 -1.91 -4.45
CA CYS A 8 -15.32 -2.84 -3.37
C CYS A 8 -14.19 -3.87 -3.14
N PRO A 9 -14.18 -4.60 -2.00
CA PRO A 9 -13.10 -5.51 -1.64
C PRO A 9 -13.05 -6.82 -2.45
N ASN A 10 -14.02 -7.06 -3.35
CA ASN A 10 -14.07 -8.27 -4.19
C ASN A 10 -12.85 -8.42 -5.11
N GLY A 11 -12.16 -7.32 -5.42
CA GLY A 11 -10.85 -7.39 -6.07
C GLY A 11 -10.86 -7.66 -7.58
N CYS A 12 -11.89 -7.22 -8.31
CA CYS A 12 -11.99 -7.40 -9.78
C CYS A 12 -10.76 -6.88 -10.53
N ALA A 13 -10.18 -5.76 -10.08
CA ALA A 13 -8.97 -5.19 -10.66
C ALA A 13 -7.67 -5.89 -10.21
N ARG A 14 -7.76 -6.96 -9.40
CA ARG A 14 -6.64 -7.62 -8.70
C ARG A 14 -5.81 -6.64 -7.85
N PRO A 15 -6.42 -5.82 -6.98
CA PRO A 15 -5.71 -4.76 -6.24
C PRO A 15 -4.59 -5.31 -5.34
N TYR A 16 -4.75 -6.52 -4.80
CA TYR A 16 -3.89 -7.04 -3.75
C TYR A 16 -2.49 -7.49 -4.19
N THR A 17 -2.15 -7.39 -5.48
CA THR A 17 -0.80 -7.64 -6.02
C THR A 17 -0.13 -6.38 -6.58
N ALA A 18 -0.72 -5.19 -6.38
CA ALA A 18 -0.12 -3.93 -6.81
C ALA A 18 0.91 -3.39 -5.80
N ASP A 19 1.78 -2.48 -6.25
CA ASP A 19 2.61 -1.69 -5.34
C ASP A 19 1.75 -0.81 -4.43
N ILE A 20 0.71 -0.17 -4.99
CA ILE A 20 -0.31 0.60 -4.27
C ILE A 20 -1.70 0.18 -4.73
N ALA A 21 -2.61 -0.02 -3.79
CA ALA A 21 -4.01 -0.27 -4.10
C ALA A 21 -4.98 0.59 -3.29
N PHE A 22 -5.99 1.13 -3.95
CA PHE A 22 -7.12 1.82 -3.33
C PHE A 22 -8.35 0.92 -3.40
N VAL A 23 -8.87 0.49 -2.26
CA VAL A 23 -9.98 -0.47 -2.17
C VAL A 23 -11.15 0.17 -1.47
N GLY A 24 -12.25 0.39 -2.20
CA GLY A 24 -13.45 1.03 -1.69
C GLY A 24 -14.10 0.22 -0.56
N ARG A 25 -14.52 0.95 0.48
CA ARG A 25 -15.24 0.44 1.66
C ARG A 25 -16.68 0.92 1.69
N SER A 26 -16.89 2.19 1.36
CA SER A 26 -18.19 2.85 1.22
C SER A 26 -18.04 4.11 0.36
N LEU A 27 -19.09 4.92 0.24
CA LEU A 27 -19.03 6.17 -0.53
C LEU A 27 -17.95 7.11 0.03
N ASP A 28 -17.02 7.49 -0.86
CA ASP A 28 -15.86 8.32 -0.55
C ASP A 28 -14.92 7.81 0.54
N LEU A 29 -14.87 6.49 0.74
CA LEU A 29 -14.05 5.85 1.77
C LEU A 29 -13.27 4.66 1.20
N TYR A 30 -11.96 4.68 1.38
CA TYR A 30 -11.07 3.66 0.83
C TYR A 30 -10.04 3.20 1.86
N ASN A 31 -9.73 1.91 1.82
CA ASN A 31 -8.48 1.40 2.38
C ASN A 31 -7.36 1.58 1.35
N ILE A 32 -6.20 1.99 1.84
CA ILE A 32 -4.97 2.07 1.07
C ILE A 32 -4.09 0.87 1.44
N TYR A 33 -3.73 0.10 0.44
CA TYR A 33 -2.87 -1.07 0.56
C TYR A 33 -1.55 -0.82 -0.17
N VAL A 34 -0.45 -1.36 0.35
CA VAL A 34 0.89 -1.18 -0.22
C VAL A 34 1.71 -2.47 -0.10
N GLY A 35 2.64 -2.69 -1.03
CA GLY A 35 3.67 -3.71 -0.83
C GLY A 35 3.45 -5.04 -1.55
N GLY A 36 2.48 -5.11 -2.47
CA GLY A 36 2.25 -6.29 -3.29
C GLY A 36 3.33 -6.50 -4.35
N GLY A 37 3.46 -7.72 -4.83
CA GLY A 37 4.36 -8.10 -5.91
C GLY A 37 3.61 -8.37 -7.21
N LEU A 38 4.00 -7.69 -8.30
CA LEU A 38 3.35 -7.84 -9.61
C LEU A 38 3.43 -9.28 -10.15
N ALA A 39 4.49 -10.01 -9.79
CA ALA A 39 4.67 -11.42 -10.13
C ALA A 39 3.67 -12.35 -9.41
N GLY A 40 2.92 -11.84 -8.43
CA GLY A 40 1.97 -12.62 -7.63
C GLY A 40 2.63 -13.44 -6.52
N ASP A 41 3.90 -13.16 -6.22
CA ASP A 41 4.72 -13.77 -5.16
C ASP A 41 4.40 -13.21 -3.76
N ARG A 42 3.73 -12.06 -3.69
CA ARG A 42 3.37 -11.40 -2.42
C ARG A 42 2.11 -10.57 -2.53
N LEU A 43 1.28 -10.59 -1.48
CA LEU A 43 0.13 -9.70 -1.33
C LEU A 43 0.46 -8.44 -0.54
N VAL A 44 -0.32 -7.40 -0.79
CA VAL A 44 -0.26 -6.10 -0.11
C VAL A 44 -0.55 -6.17 1.39
N ASP A 45 0.04 -5.23 2.14
CA ASP A 45 -0.34 -4.89 3.51
C ASP A 45 -1.36 -3.75 3.55
N LEU A 46 -2.20 -3.73 4.59
CA LEU A 46 -3.03 -2.57 4.86
C LEU A 46 -2.14 -1.43 5.36
N TYR A 47 -1.95 -0.41 4.53
CA TYR A 47 -1.12 0.74 4.86
C TYR A 47 -1.91 1.76 5.68
N ARG A 48 -3.08 2.21 5.18
CA ARG A 48 -4.03 3.04 5.94
C ARG A 48 -5.46 2.58 5.74
N ALA A 49 -6.26 2.59 6.80
CA ALA A 49 -7.68 2.27 6.76
C ALA A 49 -8.54 3.52 6.62
N ASP A 50 -9.72 3.37 6.03
CA ASP A 50 -10.82 4.34 6.08
C ASP A 50 -10.42 5.78 5.71
N VAL A 51 -9.62 5.92 4.64
CA VAL A 51 -9.17 7.21 4.12
C VAL A 51 -10.22 7.80 3.19
N ARG A 52 -10.54 9.08 3.37
CA ARG A 52 -11.51 9.80 2.52
C ARG A 52 -10.91 10.10 1.15
N THR A 53 -11.73 10.13 0.10
CA THR A 53 -11.27 10.40 -1.29
C THR A 53 -10.34 11.62 -1.40
N PRO A 54 -10.60 12.78 -0.76
CA PRO A 54 -9.73 13.96 -0.85
C PRO A 54 -8.32 13.74 -0.27
N ASP A 55 -8.19 12.82 0.69
CA ASP A 55 -6.97 12.60 1.47
C ASP A 55 -6.09 11.48 0.89
N LEU A 56 -6.58 10.73 -0.11
CA LEU A 56 -5.87 9.56 -0.66
C LEU A 56 -4.47 9.89 -1.16
N LEU A 57 -4.33 11.01 -1.87
CA LEU A 57 -3.05 11.46 -2.42
C LEU A 57 -2.11 11.93 -1.31
N ALA A 58 -2.62 12.69 -0.35
CA ALA A 58 -1.85 13.15 0.80
C ALA A 58 -1.32 11.98 1.63
N ALA A 59 -2.11 10.90 1.77
CA ALA A 59 -1.72 9.71 2.51
C ALA A 59 -0.55 8.93 1.89
N VAL A 60 -0.42 8.90 0.56
CA VAL A 60 0.64 8.14 -0.14
C VAL A 60 1.87 8.99 -0.48
N ARG A 61 1.72 10.32 -0.53
CA ARG A 61 2.80 11.25 -0.90
C ARG A 61 4.09 11.08 -0.07
N PRO A 62 4.03 10.95 1.27
CA PRO A 62 5.24 10.77 2.08
C PRO A 62 6.01 9.48 1.73
N LEU A 63 5.28 8.39 1.48
CA LEU A 63 5.89 7.12 1.09
C LEU A 63 6.59 7.24 -0.27
N LEU A 64 5.94 7.86 -1.25
CA LEU A 64 6.50 8.06 -2.58
C LEU A 64 7.75 8.96 -2.55
N ALA A 65 7.72 10.03 -1.74
CA ALA A 65 8.86 10.92 -1.56
C ALA A 65 10.05 10.19 -0.93
N ARG A 66 9.80 9.39 0.12
CA ARG A 66 10.83 8.59 0.77
C ARG A 66 11.41 7.53 -0.17
N TRP A 67 10.56 6.84 -0.94
CA TRP A 67 11.02 5.88 -1.95
C TRP A 67 11.91 6.55 -3.01
N ALA A 68 11.54 7.74 -3.49
CA ALA A 68 12.36 8.46 -4.46
C ALA A 68 13.75 8.82 -3.90
N ALA A 69 13.87 9.10 -2.60
CA ALA A 69 15.12 9.51 -1.96
C ALA A 69 15.99 8.33 -1.46
N GLU A 70 15.38 7.26 -0.97
CA GLU A 70 16.07 6.21 -0.19
C GLU A 70 16.05 4.81 -0.85
N ARG A 71 15.48 4.67 -2.05
CA ARG A 71 15.47 3.36 -2.74
C ARG A 71 16.87 2.95 -3.17
N TRP A 72 17.12 1.64 -3.15
CA TRP A 72 18.29 1.06 -3.79
C TRP A 72 18.13 1.02 -5.32
N ALA A 73 19.25 0.87 -6.03
CA ALA A 73 19.23 0.72 -7.47
C ALA A 73 18.39 -0.50 -7.88
N GLY A 74 17.41 -0.30 -8.76
CA GLY A 74 16.49 -1.36 -9.20
C GLY A 74 15.36 -1.70 -8.24
N GLU A 75 15.30 -1.09 -7.05
CA GLU A 75 14.27 -1.40 -6.04
C GLU A 75 12.90 -0.81 -6.42
N GLY A 76 11.90 -1.70 -6.56
CA GLY A 76 10.50 -1.33 -6.75
C GLY A 76 9.87 -0.76 -5.47
N LEU A 77 8.73 -0.09 -5.60
CA LEU A 77 8.06 0.51 -4.43
C LEU A 77 7.60 -0.58 -3.44
N GLY A 78 7.07 -1.69 -3.93
CA GLY A 78 6.63 -2.79 -3.09
C GLY A 78 7.76 -3.38 -2.24
N ASP A 79 8.94 -3.59 -2.83
CA ASP A 79 10.09 -4.13 -2.13
C ASP A 79 10.70 -3.13 -1.15
N PHE A 80 10.79 -1.86 -1.56
CA PHE A 80 11.16 -0.76 -0.67
C PHE A 80 10.28 -0.71 0.57
N TYR A 81 8.96 -0.80 0.37
CA TYR A 81 8.00 -0.80 1.46
C TYR A 81 8.20 -1.98 2.41
N GLN A 82 8.37 -3.20 1.88
CA GLN A 82 8.60 -4.39 2.71
C GLN A 82 9.90 -4.31 3.50
N ARG A 83 10.96 -3.72 2.91
CA ARG A 83 12.21 -3.43 3.62
C ARG A 83 12.00 -2.48 4.80
N LEU A 84 11.18 -1.44 4.65
CA LEU A 84 10.86 -0.52 5.74
C LEU A 84 10.03 -1.17 6.85
N VAL A 85 9.05 -2.01 6.50
CA VAL A 85 8.21 -2.73 7.48
C VAL A 85 9.02 -3.81 8.22
N GLY A 86 10.12 -4.30 7.62
CA GLY A 86 10.95 -5.35 8.22
C GLY A 86 10.29 -6.73 8.19
N ARG A 87 9.38 -6.97 7.25
CA ARG A 87 8.64 -8.23 7.14
C ARG A 87 9.54 -9.32 6.54
N ILE A 88 9.76 -10.40 7.30
CA ILE A 88 10.61 -11.53 6.85
C ILE A 88 9.85 -12.46 5.90
N GLU A 89 8.55 -12.67 6.15
CA GLU A 89 7.72 -13.56 5.36
C GLU A 89 6.72 -12.78 4.47
N PRO A 90 6.65 -13.08 3.16
CA PRO A 90 5.65 -12.50 2.28
C PRO A 90 4.23 -12.79 2.77
N ARG A 91 3.37 -11.77 2.77
CA ARG A 91 1.95 -11.98 3.05
C ARG A 91 1.32 -12.81 1.94
N ALA A 92 0.68 -13.92 2.33
CA ALA A 92 -0.02 -14.83 1.41
C ALA A 92 -1.55 -14.65 1.39
N ALA A 93 -2.13 -13.88 2.33
CA ALA A 93 -3.58 -13.67 2.42
C ALA A 93 -3.96 -12.24 2.87
N VAL A 94 -5.09 -11.76 2.34
CA VAL A 94 -5.80 -10.57 2.78
C VAL A 94 -7.18 -11.00 3.28
N THR A 95 -7.44 -10.77 4.56
CA THR A 95 -8.57 -11.31 5.33
C THR A 95 -9.60 -10.26 5.70
N GLY A 96 -9.27 -8.97 5.57
CA GLY A 96 -10.08 -7.85 6.03
C GLY A 96 -9.93 -7.57 7.53
N ARG A 97 -8.98 -8.23 8.21
CA ARG A 97 -8.65 -8.04 9.63
C ARG A 97 -7.22 -7.53 9.83
N GLU A 98 -6.61 -7.01 8.77
CA GLU A 98 -5.27 -6.45 8.85
C GLU A 98 -5.27 -5.16 9.68
N GLU A 99 -4.22 -4.97 10.46
CA GLU A 99 -3.95 -3.70 11.14
C GLU A 99 -3.19 -2.74 10.20
N PRO A 100 -3.49 -1.43 10.24
CA PRO A 100 -2.75 -0.44 9.46
C PRO A 100 -1.26 -0.42 9.81
N THR A 101 -0.41 -0.32 8.79
CA THR A 101 1.05 -0.43 8.90
C THR A 101 1.79 0.89 8.64
N ALA A 102 1.05 1.99 8.41
CA ALA A 102 1.68 3.29 8.11
C ALA A 102 2.61 3.82 9.20
N ASP A 103 2.36 3.50 10.46
CA ASP A 103 3.21 3.96 11.58
C ASP A 103 4.52 3.15 11.67
N LEU A 104 4.56 1.95 11.09
CA LEU A 104 5.76 1.12 11.03
C LEU A 104 6.80 1.66 10.05
N VAL A 105 6.35 2.38 9.01
CA VAL A 105 7.23 2.91 7.96
C VAL A 105 7.75 4.32 8.26
N GLN A 106 7.53 4.84 9.47
CA GLN A 106 8.13 6.08 10.02
C GLN A 106 8.22 7.22 9.00
N LEU A 107 7.08 7.59 8.41
CA LEU A 107 7.04 8.60 7.37
C LEU A 107 7.00 9.99 8.00
N GLN A 108 7.95 10.85 7.64
CA GLN A 108 7.88 12.26 7.99
C GLN A 108 6.73 12.91 7.22
N VAL A 109 5.75 13.45 7.93
CA VAL A 109 4.72 14.30 7.34
C VAL A 109 5.37 15.67 7.11
N SER A 110 5.76 15.97 5.88
CA SER A 110 6.06 17.37 5.53
C SER A 110 4.72 18.12 5.46
N PRO A 111 4.56 19.24 6.18
CA PRO A 111 3.34 20.04 6.19
C PRO A 111 3.00 20.63 4.82
#